data_AF-A0A2V8JFJ6-F1
#
_entry.id   AF-A0A2V8JFJ6-F1
#
_cell.length_a   1.000
_cell.length_b   1.000
_cell.length_c   1.000
_cell.angle_alpha   90.00
_cell.angle_beta   90.00
_cell.angle_gamma   90.00
#
_symmetry.space_group_name_H-M   'P 1'
#
loop_
_entity.id
_entity.type
_entity.pdbx_description
1 polymer ?
#
loop_
_entity_poly.entity_id
_entity_poly.type
_entity_poly.pdbx_seq_one_letter_code
_entity_poly.pdbx_strand_id
1 'polypeptide(L)' 'MAHANKDPLHLLRGEIMSRWEHLTAADVDQCCTDRSRLIDVLQYRYGYVKRRAEKEAELFFCEFQTRFRMAV' A
#
# COMPACT_ATOMS: atom_id res chain seq x y z
N MET A 1 -4.32 -23.32 13.28
CA MET A 1 -3.69 -22.15 13.95
C MET A 1 -2.91 -21.41 12.87
N ALA A 2 -3.24 -20.14 12.64
CA ALA A 2 -2.78 -19.36 11.50
C ALA A 2 -1.24 -19.31 11.45
N HIS A 3 -0.66 -19.82 10.37
CA HIS A 3 0.75 -19.63 10.09
C HIS A 3 0.98 -18.13 9.98
N ALA A 4 1.77 -17.57 10.90
CA ALA A 4 2.26 -16.21 10.85
C ALA A 4 3.03 -16.06 9.53
N ASN A 5 2.31 -15.57 8.52
CA ASN A 5 2.77 -15.46 7.16
C ASN A 5 3.81 -14.34 7.13
N LYS A 6 5.09 -14.70 7.13
CA LYS A 6 6.24 -13.80 6.91
C LYS A 6 6.29 -13.30 5.46
N ASP A 7 5.12 -13.10 4.85
CA ASP A 7 5.03 -12.68 3.47
C ASP A 7 4.99 -11.16 3.43
N PRO A 8 5.97 -10.51 2.78
CA PRO A 8 6.04 -9.05 2.69
C PRO A 8 4.77 -8.44 2.09
N LEU A 9 4.03 -9.19 1.24
CA LEU A 9 2.74 -8.73 0.73
C LEU A 9 1.68 -8.60 1.82
N HIS A 10 1.64 -9.51 2.79
CA HIS A 10 0.63 -9.47 3.84
C HIS A 10 0.84 -8.26 4.77
N LEU A 11 2.10 -7.95 5.07
CA LEU A 11 2.50 -6.78 5.85
C LEU A 11 2.24 -5.47 5.08
N LEU A 12 2.57 -5.43 3.78
CA LEU A 12 2.29 -4.28 2.93
C LEU A 12 0.80 -3.96 2.93
N ARG A 13 -0.05 -4.96 2.78
CA ARG A 13 -1.51 -4.77 2.71
C ARG A 13 -2.08 -4.25 4.02
N GLY A 14 -1.57 -4.74 5.15
CA GLY A 14 -1.93 -4.21 6.47
C GLY A 14 -1.55 -2.73 6.64
N GLU A 15 -0.34 -2.36 6.22
CA GLU A 15 0.11 -0.96 6.29
C GLU A 15 -0.68 -0.04 5.34
N ILE A 16 -1.02 -0.50 4.12
CA ILE A 16 -1.88 0.25 3.19
C ILE A 16 -3.26 0.50 3.80
N MET A 17 -3.90 -0.54 4.34
CA MET A 17 -5.23 -0.41 4.96
C MET A 17 -5.20 0.48 6.21
N SER A 18 -4.10 0.44 6.98
CA SER A 18 -3.89 1.31 8.14
C SER A 18 -3.71 2.77 7.76
N ARG A 19 -2.98 3.04 6.66
CA ARG A 19 -2.72 4.40 6.18
C ARG A 19 -3.90 5.02 5.44
N TRP A 20 -4.69 4.20 4.74
CA TRP A 20 -5.85 4.63 3.98
C TRP A 20 -7.10 3.85 4.40
N GLU A 21 -7.76 4.36 5.43
CA GLU A 21 -8.92 3.73 6.11
C GLU A 21 -10.12 3.47 5.19
N HIS A 22 -10.25 4.22 4.08
CA HIS A 22 -11.32 4.03 3.09
C HIS A 22 -11.00 2.96 2.04
N LEU A 23 -9.79 2.40 2.04
CA LEU A 23 -9.43 1.29 1.14
C LEU A 23 -9.91 -0.03 1.72
N THR A 24 -10.64 -0.77 0.91
CA THR A 24 -11.07 -2.12 1.31
C THR A 24 -9.98 -3.13 1.03
N ALA A 25 -10.04 -4.27 1.72
CA ALA A 25 -9.11 -5.39 1.48
C ALA A 25 -9.08 -5.83 0.01
N ALA A 26 -10.18 -5.67 -0.73
CA ALA A 26 -10.29 -5.98 -2.15
C ALA A 26 -9.58 -4.95 -3.05
N ASP A 27 -9.62 -3.65 -2.71
CA ASP A 27 -8.88 -2.61 -3.44
C ASP A 27 -7.37 -2.84 -3.27
N VAL A 28 -6.97 -3.17 -2.04
CA VAL A 28 -5.57 -3.41 -1.68
C VAL A 28 -5.06 -4.76 -2.22
N ASP A 29 -5.92 -5.76 -2.37
CA ASP A 29 -5.59 -7.03 -3.05
C ASP A 29 -5.13 -6.81 -4.49
N GLN A 30 -5.83 -5.94 -5.22
CA GLN A 30 -5.48 -5.59 -6.59
C GLN A 30 -4.19 -4.77 -6.69
N CYS A 31 -3.78 -4.11 -5.60
CA CYS A 31 -2.57 -3.29 -5.56
C CYS A 31 -1.31 -4.07 -5.17
N CYS A 32 -1.41 -5.33 -4.72
CA CYS A 32 -0.37 -6.26 -4.21
C CYS A 32 1.09 -5.76 -4.17
N THR A 33 1.67 -5.26 -5.26
CA THR A 33 2.96 -4.53 -5.29
C THR A 33 3.02 -3.42 -6.35
N ASP A 34 1.90 -3.15 -7.00
CA ASP A 34 1.83 -2.26 -8.15
C ASP A 34 1.50 -0.83 -7.72
N ARG A 35 2.51 0.03 -7.83
CA ARG A 35 2.40 1.43 -7.44
C ARG A 35 1.41 2.20 -8.30
N SER A 36 1.32 1.89 -9.59
CA SER A 36 0.36 2.52 -10.50
C SER A 36 -1.08 2.19 -10.09
N ARG A 37 -1.34 0.94 -9.72
CA ARG A 37 -2.65 0.52 -9.21
C ARG A 37 -3.06 1.27 -7.95
N LEU A 38 -2.13 1.46 -7.01
CA LEU A 38 -2.38 2.24 -5.80
C LEU A 38 -2.73 3.69 -6.14
N ILE A 39 -2.05 4.30 -7.11
CA ILE A 39 -2.36 5.66 -7.57
C ILE A 39 -3.77 5.72 -8.16
N ASP A 40 -4.17 4.77 -9.00
CA ASP A 40 -5.53 4.72 -9.56
C ASP A 40 -6.60 4.58 -8.48
N VAL A 41 -6.36 3.71 -7.49
CA VAL A 41 -7.25 3.54 -6.34
C VAL A 41 -7.35 4.81 -5.50
N LEU A 42 -6.24 5.51 -5.25
CA LEU A 42 -6.23 6.78 -4.53
C LEU A 42 -6.96 7.89 -5.30
N GLN A 43 -6.83 7.92 -6.63
CA GLN A 43 -7.59 8.84 -7.48
C GLN A 43 -9.09 8.52 -7.42
N TYR A 44 -9.48 7.24 -7.53
CA TYR A 44 -10.88 6.81 -7.59
C TYR A 44 -11.60 6.91 -6.23
N ARG A 45 -10.97 6.47 -5.15
CA ARG A 45 -11.58 6.41 -3.80
C ARG A 45 -11.51 7.75 -3.07
N TYR A 46 -10.37 8.44 -3.16
CA TYR A 46 -10.11 9.67 -2.41
C TYR A 46 -10.22 10.93 -3.26
N GLY A 47 -10.41 10.82 -4.58
CA GLY A 47 -10.45 11.98 -5.47
C GLY A 47 -9.11 12.72 -5.57
N TYR A 48 -8.00 12.06 -5.26
CA TYR A 48 -6.69 12.69 -5.32
C TYR A 48 -6.35 13.03 -6.77
N VAL A 49 -5.75 14.20 -6.98
CA VAL A 49 -5.12 14.50 -8.27
C VAL A 49 -3.91 13.61 -8.48
N LYS A 50 -3.64 13.20 -9.72
CA LYS A 50 -2.56 12.26 -10.10
C LYS A 50 -1.24 12.57 -9.37
N ARG A 51 -0.79 13.83 -9.40
CA ARG A 51 0.45 14.27 -8.75
C ARG A 51 0.49 14.02 -7.25
N ARG A 52 -0.65 14.16 -6.56
CA ARG A 52 -0.80 13.88 -5.12
C ARG A 52 -0.79 12.38 -4.87
N ALA A 53 -1.56 11.62 -5.64
CA ALA A 53 -1.60 10.16 -5.53
C ALA A 53 -0.23 9.53 -5.79
N GLU A 54 0.49 10.00 -6.81
CA GLU A 54 1.86 9.58 -7.13
C GLU A 54 2.82 9.80 -5.97
N LYS A 55 2.75 10.99 -5.34
CA LYS A 55 3.61 11.36 -4.21
C LYS A 55 3.30 10.55 -2.95
N GLU A 56 2.02 10.37 -2.63
CA GLU A 56 1.59 9.55 -1.50
C GLU A 56 2.01 8.08 -1.67
N ALA A 57 1.81 7.54 -2.86
CA ALA A 57 2.28 6.20 -3.19
C ALA A 57 3.82 6.11 -3.11
N GLU A 58 4.56 7.11 -3.60
CA GLU A 58 6.03 7.13 -3.49
C GLU A 58 6.51 7.05 -2.06
N LEU A 59 5.96 7.94 -1.23
CA LEU A 59 6.31 8.05 0.17
C LEU A 59 6.05 6.72 0.86
N PHE A 60 4.87 6.13 0.64
CA PHE A 60 4.53 4.84 1.21
C PHE A 60 5.51 3.73 0.82
N PHE A 61 5.80 3.54 -0.47
CA PHE A 61 6.72 2.48 -0.91
C PHE A 61 8.16 2.73 -0.42
N CYS A 62 8.60 3.99 -0.38
CA CYS A 62 9.93 4.37 0.11
C CYS A 62 10.07 4.12 1.61
N GLU A 63 9.08 4.54 2.41
CA GLU A 63 9.02 4.29 3.85
C GLU A 63 8.93 2.79 4.16
N PHE A 64 8.07 2.07 3.44
CA PHE A 64 7.91 0.62 3.59
C PHE A 64 9.20 -0.12 3.25
N GLN A 65 9.82 0.16 2.10
CA GLN A 65 11.11 -0.44 1.72
C GLN A 65 12.20 -0.08 2.71
N THR A 66 12.25 1.15 3.23
CA THR A 66 13.26 1.55 4.22
C THR A 66 13.09 0.77 5.51
N ARG A 67 11.86 0.67 6.04
CA ARG A 67 11.56 -0.16 7.22
C ARG A 67 11.91 -1.63 7.01
N PHE A 68 11.59 -2.17 5.83
CA PHE A 68 11.84 -3.57 5.52
C PHE A 68 13.33 -3.87 5.28
N ARG A 69 14.05 -2.96 4.62
CA ARG A 69 15.49 -3.09 4.31
C ARG A 69 16.39 -2.84 5.52
N MET A 70 15.90 -2.17 6.57
CA MET A 70 16.63 -2.02 7.83
C MET A 70 16.41 -3.20 8.80
N ALA A 71 15.50 -4.11 8.48
CA ALA A 71 15.20 -5.30 9.29
C ALA A 71 15.91 -6.58 8.81
N VAL A 72 16.85 -6.48 7.85
CA VAL A 72 17.66 -7.59 7.32
C VAL A 72 19.11 -7.50 7.76
#